data_AF-A0A2I0VM50-F1
#
_entry.id   AF-A0A2I0VM50-F1
#
_cell.length_a   1.000
_cell.length_b   1.000
_cell.length_c   1.000
_cell.angle_alpha   90.00
_cell.angle_beta   90.00
_cell.angle_gamma   90.00
#
_symmetry.space_group_name_H-M   'P 1'
#
loop_
_entity.id
_entity.type
_entity.pdbx_description
1 polymer ?
#
loop_
_entity_poly.entity_id
_entity_poly.type
_entity_poly.pdbx_seq_one_letter_code
_entity_poly.pdbx_strand_id
1 'polypeptide(L)'
;MNGVKVSLFVFKCDYLSIIGFGVKIPNPCFAVSWLDDKTTYKAGDMATIKIKLLNNSLNGNISTYKMHFSVSVSGKKGNSSYISAVFPYFDGNPMFWNISFTPIQVGNFSVVVVEDFSGVIDSSLHFSVTAGLMYPSACLPFWMDSSEESVAGTKTYLLIYPKDAFGNNISSVDMPMSDHFTLSASYPNGSTAEIFNFVSSSWNDLGYFFIEFIPTIAGKLMLHVYGDNQTLNGSPLPFTVISGWFLAV
;
A
#
# COMPACT_ATOMS: atom_id res chain seq x y z
N MET A 1 -16.99 15.55 27.20
CA MET A 1 -18.07 15.49 26.20
C MET A 1 -17.42 15.28 24.84
N ASN A 2 -17.17 14.03 24.45
CA ASN A 2 -16.64 13.70 23.13
C ASN A 2 -17.79 13.13 22.31
N GLY A 3 -18.22 13.90 21.32
CA GLY A 3 -19.28 13.51 20.40
C GLY A 3 -18.87 12.27 19.63
N VAL A 4 -19.65 11.21 19.76
CA VAL A 4 -19.55 10.01 18.93
C VAL A 4 -19.94 10.42 17.52
N LYS A 5 -18.96 10.56 16.61
CA LYS A 5 -19.23 10.61 15.18
C LYS A 5 -19.54 9.19 14.73
N VAL A 6 -20.79 8.76 14.93
CA VAL A 6 -21.31 7.57 14.25
C VAL A 6 -21.50 7.98 12.79
N SER A 7 -20.62 7.54 11.90
CA SER A 7 -20.79 7.70 10.46
C SER A 7 -21.76 6.62 9.95
N LEU A 8 -23.02 6.69 10.41
CA LEU A 8 -24.09 5.86 9.92
C LEU A 8 -24.68 6.51 8.66
N PHE A 9 -24.39 5.96 7.50
CA PHE A 9 -25.03 6.39 6.26
C PHE A 9 -26.28 5.52 6.02
N VAL A 10 -27.42 6.20 5.87
CA VAL A 10 -28.75 5.60 5.66
C VAL A 10 -29.10 5.72 4.18
N PHE A 11 -29.58 4.63 3.58
CA PHE A 11 -29.91 4.58 2.15
C PHE A 11 -31.27 5.22 1.85
N LYS A 12 -31.40 5.71 0.62
CA LYS A 12 -32.67 6.18 0.05
C LYS A 12 -33.55 4.98 -0.35
N CYS A 13 -34.75 4.90 0.24
CA CYS A 13 -35.77 3.95 -0.18
C CYS A 13 -36.41 4.45 -1.48
N ASP A 14 -36.01 3.89 -2.62
CA ASP A 14 -36.75 4.06 -3.86
C ASP A 14 -37.70 2.87 -4.11
N TYR A 15 -38.68 3.04 -4.99
CA TYR A 15 -39.68 2.01 -5.30
C TYR A 15 -39.34 1.34 -6.64
N LEU A 16 -39.31 0.02 -6.69
CA LEU A 16 -39.37 -0.73 -7.95
C LEU A 16 -40.79 -0.66 -8.51
N SER A 17 -40.98 -0.04 -9.68
CA SER A 17 -42.24 -0.18 -10.43
C SER A 17 -42.17 -1.45 -11.28
N ILE A 18 -42.82 -2.52 -10.84
CA ILE A 18 -43.01 -3.70 -11.69
C ILE A 18 -44.13 -3.36 -12.67
N ILE A 19 -43.85 -3.46 -13.98
CA ILE A 19 -44.84 -3.23 -15.04
C ILE A 19 -45.83 -4.39 -14.98
N GLY A 20 -47.00 -4.13 -14.41
CA GLY A 20 -48.12 -5.08 -14.29
C GLY A 20 -48.60 -5.21 -12.85
N PHE A 21 -49.70 -4.54 -12.53
CA PHE A 21 -50.30 -4.36 -11.21
C PHE A 21 -49.52 -3.42 -10.30
N GLY A 22 -50.08 -2.24 -10.01
CA GLY A 22 -49.48 -1.10 -9.30
C GLY A 22 -49.14 -1.31 -7.82
N VAL A 23 -48.50 -2.41 -7.48
CA VAL A 23 -47.90 -2.67 -6.17
C VAL A 23 -46.50 -2.08 -6.17
N LYS A 24 -46.33 -0.95 -5.49
CA LYS A 24 -45.01 -0.39 -5.18
C LYS A 24 -44.37 -1.25 -4.10
N ILE A 25 -43.40 -2.09 -4.46
CA ILE A 25 -42.58 -2.81 -3.47
C ILE A 25 -41.45 -1.87 -3.05
N PRO A 26 -41.32 -1.51 -1.77
CA PRO A 26 -40.21 -0.69 -1.30
C PRO A 26 -38.90 -1.44 -1.48
N ASN A 27 -37.89 -0.79 -2.06
CA ASN A 27 -36.56 -1.37 -2.12
C ASN A 27 -36.03 -1.60 -0.70
N PRO A 28 -35.26 -2.69 -0.48
CA PRO A 28 -34.63 -2.92 0.81
C PRO A 28 -33.74 -1.72 1.16
N CYS A 29 -33.84 -1.28 2.42
CA CYS A 29 -33.01 -0.19 2.95
C CYS A 29 -31.88 -0.80 3.75
N PHE A 30 -30.66 -0.38 3.48
CA PHE A 30 -29.49 -0.84 4.23
C PHE A 30 -28.92 0.31 5.07
N ALA A 31 -27.92 0.00 5.89
CA ALA A 31 -27.01 0.95 6.49
C ALA A 31 -25.60 0.41 6.29
N VAL A 32 -24.67 1.27 5.91
CA VAL A 32 -23.25 0.92 5.77
C VAL A 32 -22.44 1.66 6.80
N SER A 33 -21.49 0.97 7.43
CA SER A 33 -20.53 1.55 8.37
C SER A 33 -19.22 0.79 8.34
N TRP A 34 -18.15 1.41 8.84
CA TRP A 34 -16.89 0.70 9.07
C TRP A 34 -17.01 -0.22 10.28
N LEU A 35 -16.28 -1.34 10.27
CA LEU A 35 -15.99 -2.08 11.49
C LEU A 35 -15.23 -1.15 12.45
N ASP A 36 -15.79 -0.97 13.65
CA ASP A 36 -15.24 -0.19 14.75
C ASP A 36 -14.94 1.29 14.42
N ASP A 37 -15.67 1.86 13.46
CA ASP A 37 -15.50 3.23 12.97
C ASP A 37 -14.06 3.53 12.48
N LYS A 38 -13.27 2.51 12.15
CA LYS A 38 -11.90 2.65 11.64
C LYS A 38 -11.92 3.20 10.20
N THR A 39 -11.38 4.39 10.02
CA THR A 39 -11.32 5.09 8.72
C THR A 39 -9.90 5.26 8.18
N THR A 40 -8.87 4.85 8.91
CA THR A 40 -7.48 4.95 8.49
C THR A 40 -6.78 3.60 8.59
N TYR A 41 -6.07 3.23 7.53
CA TYR A 41 -5.45 1.92 7.35
C TYR A 41 -4.02 2.07 6.88
N LYS A 42 -3.13 1.13 7.24
CA LYS A 42 -1.86 0.97 6.51
C LYS A 42 -2.10 0.13 5.26
N ALA A 43 -1.33 0.36 4.20
CA ALA A 43 -1.36 -0.53 3.05
C ALA A 43 -1.02 -1.96 3.50
N GLY A 44 -1.89 -2.91 3.18
CA GLY A 44 -1.83 -4.30 3.65
C GLY A 44 -2.73 -4.63 4.85
N ASP A 45 -3.29 -3.64 5.55
CA ASP A 45 -4.28 -3.89 6.61
C ASP A 45 -5.57 -4.50 6.05
N MET A 46 -6.33 -5.18 6.90
CA MET A 46 -7.70 -5.57 6.58
C MET A 46 -8.68 -4.44 6.95
N ALA A 47 -9.48 -4.00 5.97
CA ALA A 47 -10.62 -3.12 6.16
C ALA A 47 -11.91 -3.94 6.05
N THR A 48 -12.86 -3.68 6.94
CA THR A 48 -14.15 -4.38 6.95
C THR A 48 -15.29 -3.38 7.00
N ILE A 49 -16.24 -3.54 6.09
CA ILE A 49 -17.48 -2.80 6.02
C ILE A 49 -18.59 -3.67 6.60
N LYS A 50 -19.39 -3.10 7.50
CA LYS A 50 -20.63 -3.68 8.01
C LYS A 50 -21.82 -3.13 7.24
N ILE A 51 -22.68 -4.04 6.79
CA ILE A 51 -23.92 -3.74 6.10
C ILE A 51 -25.06 -4.33 6.93
N LYS A 52 -26.01 -3.48 7.32
CA LYS A 52 -27.18 -3.87 8.11
C LYS A 52 -28.45 -3.60 7.31
N LEU A 53 -29.37 -4.55 7.24
CA LEU A 53 -30.71 -4.31 6.70
C LEU A 53 -31.54 -3.49 7.73
N LEU A 54 -32.05 -2.33 7.32
CA LEU A 54 -32.85 -1.42 8.15
C LEU A 54 -34.35 -1.66 8.00
N ASN A 55 -34.83 -1.89 6.78
CA ASN A 55 -36.24 -2.13 6.51
C ASN A 55 -36.39 -3.31 5.57
N ASN A 56 -37.06 -4.36 6.06
CA ASN A 56 -37.47 -5.51 5.28
C ASN A 56 -38.92 -5.31 4.83
N SER A 57 -39.16 -4.43 3.85
CA SER A 57 -40.50 -4.34 3.25
C SER A 57 -40.84 -5.53 2.34
N LEU A 58 -39.91 -6.47 2.18
CA LEU A 58 -40.16 -7.73 1.52
C LEU A 58 -40.94 -8.60 2.52
N ASN A 59 -42.25 -8.76 2.30
CA ASN A 59 -43.12 -9.74 2.98
C ASN A 59 -42.69 -11.22 2.73
N GLY A 60 -41.47 -11.45 2.23
CA GLY A 60 -40.86 -12.76 2.01
C GLY A 60 -39.74 -13.02 3.02
N ASN A 61 -39.54 -14.29 3.34
CA ASN A 61 -38.49 -14.76 4.22
C ASN A 61 -37.12 -14.26 3.70
N ILE A 62 -36.39 -13.44 4.47
CA ILE A 62 -35.09 -12.85 4.07
C ILE A 62 -34.10 -13.95 3.59
N SER A 63 -34.28 -15.18 4.08
CA SER A 63 -33.54 -16.37 3.67
C SER A 63 -33.61 -16.70 2.16
N THR A 64 -34.58 -16.16 1.41
CA THR A 64 -34.71 -16.44 -0.04
C THR A 64 -34.02 -15.41 -0.93
N TYR A 65 -33.62 -14.26 -0.42
CA TYR A 65 -32.91 -13.25 -1.21
C TYR A 65 -31.41 -13.40 -0.99
N LYS A 66 -30.73 -14.03 -1.95
CA LYS A 66 -29.27 -13.99 -2.08
C LYS A 66 -28.86 -12.57 -2.49
N MET A 67 -28.93 -11.63 -1.55
CA MET A 67 -28.41 -10.28 -1.75
C MET A 67 -26.90 -10.38 -1.98
N HIS A 68 -26.42 -9.75 -3.05
CA HIS A 68 -25.03 -9.79 -3.45
C HIS A 68 -24.47 -8.38 -3.39
N PHE A 69 -23.56 -8.14 -2.46
CA PHE A 69 -22.93 -6.84 -2.33
C PHE A 69 -21.56 -6.82 -3.00
N SER A 70 -21.28 -5.70 -3.63
CA SER A 70 -19.97 -5.41 -4.19
C SER A 70 -19.47 -4.04 -3.78
N VAL A 71 -18.15 -3.87 -3.85
CA VAL A 71 -17.48 -2.60 -3.56
C VAL A 71 -16.77 -2.09 -4.79
N SER A 72 -16.74 -0.77 -4.93
CA SER A 72 -15.88 -0.10 -5.91
C SER A 72 -15.12 1.05 -5.26
N VAL A 73 -13.86 1.20 -5.67
CA VAL A 73 -13.00 2.32 -5.23
C VAL A 73 -12.51 3.03 -6.48
N SER A 74 -12.68 4.35 -6.53
CA SER A 74 -12.32 5.19 -7.68
C SER A 74 -12.89 4.65 -9.00
N GLY A 75 -14.15 4.18 -8.97
CA GLY A 75 -14.86 3.61 -10.13
C GLY A 75 -14.47 2.19 -10.52
N LYS A 76 -13.51 1.55 -9.84
CA LYS A 76 -13.10 0.16 -10.12
C LYS A 76 -13.78 -0.80 -9.14
N LYS A 77 -14.63 -1.71 -9.64
CA LYS A 77 -15.32 -2.75 -8.85
C LYS A 77 -14.35 -3.87 -8.48
N GLY A 78 -14.35 -4.27 -7.20
CA GLY A 78 -13.55 -5.39 -6.69
C GLY A 78 -12.04 -5.12 -6.66
N ASN A 79 -11.25 -6.19 -6.85
CA ASN A 79 -9.78 -6.11 -6.84
C ASN A 79 -9.28 -5.15 -7.93
N SER A 80 -8.36 -4.25 -7.55
CA SER A 80 -7.83 -3.20 -8.42
C SER A 80 -6.47 -2.71 -7.93
N SER A 81 -5.97 -1.61 -8.50
CA SER A 81 -4.77 -0.94 -8.01
C SER A 81 -4.94 -0.31 -6.61
N TYR A 82 -6.18 -0.14 -6.12
CA TYR A 82 -6.48 0.53 -4.85
C TYR A 82 -6.70 -0.45 -3.69
N ILE A 83 -7.35 -1.58 -3.98
CA ILE A 83 -7.77 -2.59 -3.00
C ILE A 83 -7.59 -4.00 -3.58
N SER A 84 -7.32 -4.97 -2.71
CA SER A 84 -7.18 -6.39 -3.05
C SER A 84 -7.96 -7.27 -2.07
N ALA A 85 -7.98 -8.59 -2.32
CA ALA A 85 -8.60 -9.60 -1.47
C ALA A 85 -10.05 -9.26 -1.06
N VAL A 86 -10.84 -8.72 -2.00
CA VAL A 86 -12.23 -8.36 -1.74
C VAL A 86 -13.06 -9.62 -1.51
N PHE A 87 -13.64 -9.74 -0.32
CA PHE A 87 -14.38 -10.91 0.12
C PHE A 87 -15.65 -10.52 0.91
N PRO A 88 -16.85 -10.70 0.33
CA PRO A 88 -18.12 -10.56 1.05
C PRO A 88 -18.45 -11.83 1.84
N TYR A 89 -18.99 -11.70 3.05
CA TYR A 89 -19.42 -12.83 3.89
C TYR A 89 -20.56 -12.48 4.84
N PHE A 90 -21.19 -13.54 5.37
CA PHE A 90 -22.26 -13.46 6.36
C PHE A 90 -21.70 -13.71 7.76
N ASP A 91 -22.19 -12.96 8.74
CA ASP A 91 -21.84 -13.14 10.16
C ASP A 91 -22.84 -14.04 10.90
N GLY A 92 -23.43 -15.00 10.20
CA GLY A 92 -24.46 -15.91 10.71
C GLY A 92 -25.86 -15.30 10.92
N ASN A 93 -25.98 -13.97 11.04
CA ASN A 93 -27.26 -13.27 11.12
C ASN A 93 -27.69 -12.79 9.72
N PRO A 94 -28.90 -13.17 9.22
CA PRO A 94 -29.37 -12.79 7.89
C PRO A 94 -29.69 -11.29 7.74
N MET A 95 -29.61 -10.50 8.82
CA MET A 95 -29.75 -9.05 8.80
C MET A 95 -28.43 -8.30 8.58
N PHE A 96 -27.30 -9.02 8.61
CA PHE A 96 -25.96 -8.44 8.56
C PHE A 96 -25.07 -9.11 7.52
N TRP A 97 -24.39 -8.29 6.74
CA TRP A 97 -23.37 -8.69 5.81
C TRP A 97 -22.10 -7.91 6.09
N ASN A 98 -20.96 -8.55 5.82
CA ASN A 98 -19.68 -7.90 5.89
C ASN A 98 -18.98 -7.98 4.53
N ILE A 99 -18.20 -6.97 4.21
CA ILE A 99 -17.25 -7.02 3.09
C ILE A 99 -15.89 -6.67 3.65
N SER A 100 -14.93 -7.59 3.51
CA SER A 100 -13.54 -7.31 3.83
C SER A 100 -12.71 -7.14 2.58
N PHE A 101 -11.71 -6.28 2.65
CA PHE A 101 -10.72 -6.06 1.60
C PHE A 101 -9.43 -5.52 2.22
N THR A 102 -8.37 -5.55 1.43
CA THR A 102 -7.06 -5.03 1.81
C THR A 102 -6.76 -3.76 1.00
N PRO A 103 -6.73 -2.56 1.59
CA PRO A 103 -6.22 -1.37 0.92
C PRO A 103 -4.73 -1.55 0.60
N ILE A 104 -4.31 -1.20 -0.61
CA ILE A 104 -2.93 -1.41 -1.07
C ILE A 104 -2.26 -0.17 -1.64
N GLN A 105 -3.02 0.90 -1.90
CA GLN A 105 -2.49 2.15 -2.43
C GLN A 105 -2.64 3.28 -1.41
N VAL A 106 -1.58 4.06 -1.21
CA VAL A 106 -1.60 5.26 -0.35
C VAL A 106 -2.50 6.34 -0.94
N GLY A 107 -3.29 7.01 -0.09
CA GLY A 107 -4.15 8.11 -0.48
C GLY A 107 -5.45 8.19 0.32
N ASN A 108 -6.32 9.09 -0.10
CA ASN A 108 -7.67 9.25 0.43
C ASN A 108 -8.67 8.76 -0.61
N PHE A 109 -9.58 7.88 -0.21
CA PHE A 109 -10.49 7.20 -1.11
C PHE A 109 -11.91 7.20 -0.59
N SER A 110 -12.84 6.96 -1.51
CA SER A 110 -14.23 6.63 -1.22
C SER A 110 -14.49 5.22 -1.73
N VAL A 111 -15.01 4.34 -0.88
CA VAL A 111 -15.55 3.06 -1.29
C VAL A 111 -17.06 3.17 -1.44
N VAL A 112 -17.57 2.80 -2.61
CA VAL A 112 -19.00 2.74 -2.89
C VAL A 112 -19.46 1.30 -2.74
N VAL A 113 -20.45 1.07 -1.90
CA VAL A 113 -21.10 -0.24 -1.73
C VAL A 113 -22.35 -0.28 -2.60
N VAL A 114 -22.48 -1.36 -3.38
CA VAL A 114 -23.62 -1.58 -4.29
C VAL A 114 -24.23 -2.94 -4.00
N GLU A 115 -25.56 -2.99 -3.96
CA GLU A 115 -26.30 -4.25 -4.01
C GLU A 115 -26.59 -4.58 -5.48
N ASP A 116 -26.03 -5.69 -5.96
CA ASP A 116 -25.93 -6.01 -7.38
C ASP A 116 -27.29 -6.35 -8.02
N PHE A 117 -28.31 -6.76 -7.25
CA PHE A 117 -29.61 -7.18 -7.79
C PHE A 117 -30.58 -6.01 -7.99
N SER A 118 -30.70 -5.16 -6.98
CA SER A 118 -31.59 -3.99 -6.97
C SER A 118 -30.98 -2.77 -7.64
N GLY A 119 -29.65 -2.77 -7.85
CA GLY A 119 -28.93 -1.63 -8.41
C GLY A 119 -29.02 -0.38 -7.54
N VAL A 120 -29.32 -0.54 -6.24
CA VAL A 120 -29.28 0.57 -5.29
C VAL A 120 -27.81 0.94 -5.07
N ILE A 121 -27.42 2.06 -5.65
CA ILE A 121 -26.12 2.71 -5.48
C ILE A 121 -26.31 3.86 -4.48
N ASP A 122 -25.27 4.17 -3.72
CA ASP A 122 -24.92 5.53 -3.26
C ASP A 122 -24.46 5.62 -1.80
N SER A 123 -24.25 4.49 -1.10
CA SER A 123 -23.51 4.53 0.16
C SER A 123 -22.01 4.54 -0.10
N SER A 124 -21.41 5.71 0.05
CA SER A 124 -19.96 5.88 0.02
C SER A 124 -19.40 6.02 1.43
N LEU A 125 -18.34 5.29 1.73
CA LEU A 125 -17.54 5.46 2.94
C LEU A 125 -16.17 6.00 2.57
N HIS A 126 -15.71 7.01 3.31
CA HIS A 126 -14.36 7.55 3.13
C HIS A 126 -13.37 6.80 4.02
N PHE A 127 -12.18 6.57 3.47
CA PHE A 127 -11.03 6.06 4.21
C PHE A 127 -9.72 6.63 3.69
N SER A 128 -8.70 6.59 4.54
CA SER A 128 -7.34 7.01 4.24
C SER A 128 -6.39 5.83 4.37
N VAL A 129 -5.38 5.79 3.51
CA VAL A 129 -4.35 4.75 3.51
C VAL A 129 -2.98 5.41 3.63
N THR A 130 -2.23 5.01 4.65
CA THR A 130 -0.80 5.35 4.81
C THR A 130 0.07 4.19 4.32
N ALA A 131 1.36 4.43 4.09
CA ALA A 131 2.26 3.38 3.63
C ALA A 131 2.33 2.22 4.64
N GLY A 132 2.57 1.02 4.12
CA GLY A 132 2.84 -0.17 4.93
C GLY A 132 4.23 -0.15 5.56
N LEU A 133 4.64 -1.30 6.11
CA LEU A 133 6.03 -1.51 6.51
C LEU A 133 6.92 -1.58 5.27
N MET A 134 8.18 -1.14 5.43
CA MET A 134 9.19 -1.22 4.39
C MET A 134 9.41 -2.67 3.98
N TYR A 135 9.50 -2.85 2.68
CA TYR A 135 9.79 -4.12 2.06
C TYR A 135 11.06 -3.96 1.24
N PRO A 136 12.22 -4.43 1.73
CA PRO A 136 13.52 -4.20 1.10
C PRO A 136 13.55 -4.54 -0.39
N SER A 137 12.97 -5.66 -0.81
CA SER A 137 12.93 -6.05 -2.23
C SER A 137 12.01 -5.19 -3.11
N ALA A 138 11.25 -4.24 -2.55
CA ALA A 138 10.55 -3.20 -3.31
C ALA A 138 11.31 -1.87 -3.36
N CYS A 139 12.30 -1.67 -2.48
CA CYS A 139 13.11 -0.46 -2.42
C CYS A 139 14.05 -0.38 -3.63
N LEU A 140 14.37 0.84 -4.06
CA LEU A 140 15.15 1.10 -5.28
C LEU A 140 16.42 1.89 -4.94
N PRO A 141 17.62 1.31 -5.09
CA PRO A 141 18.87 2.03 -4.95
C PRO A 141 19.25 2.72 -6.27
N PHE A 142 19.86 3.91 -6.18
CA PHE A 142 20.35 4.67 -7.32
C PHE A 142 21.47 5.63 -6.93
N TRP A 143 22.33 5.96 -7.89
CA TRP A 143 23.44 6.89 -7.71
C TRP A 143 22.95 8.32 -7.55
N MET A 144 23.43 9.04 -6.54
CA MET A 144 22.97 10.41 -6.25
C MET A 144 23.22 11.38 -7.40
N ASP A 145 24.36 11.27 -8.05
CA ASP A 145 24.78 12.08 -9.19
C ASP A 145 24.41 11.46 -10.54
N SER A 146 23.62 10.36 -10.53
CA SER A 146 23.32 9.54 -11.71
C SER A 146 24.57 9.00 -12.43
N SER A 147 25.73 8.99 -11.76
CA SER A 147 26.99 8.48 -12.28
C SER A 147 27.29 7.14 -11.63
N GLU A 148 27.58 6.15 -12.47
CA GLU A 148 28.13 4.86 -12.01
C GLU A 148 29.63 4.97 -11.69
N GLU A 149 30.26 6.12 -11.94
CA GLU A 149 31.68 6.35 -11.78
C GLU A 149 32.02 7.05 -10.46
N SER A 150 33.08 6.61 -9.79
CA SER A 150 33.60 7.25 -8.57
C SER A 150 35.12 7.15 -8.49
N VAL A 151 35.77 8.09 -7.80
CA VAL A 151 37.23 8.09 -7.64
C VAL A 151 37.61 7.35 -6.36
N ALA A 152 38.56 6.41 -6.44
CA ALA A 152 39.10 5.73 -5.27
C ALA A 152 39.64 6.75 -4.25
N GLY A 153 39.27 6.58 -2.98
CA GLY A 153 39.62 7.48 -1.87
C GLY A 153 38.73 8.71 -1.71
N THR A 154 37.71 8.89 -2.57
CA THR A 154 36.74 9.99 -2.46
C THR A 154 35.39 9.49 -1.94
N LYS A 155 34.58 10.39 -1.37
CA LYS A 155 33.25 10.03 -0.87
C LYS A 155 32.29 9.78 -2.04
N THR A 156 31.59 8.66 -1.99
CA THR A 156 30.55 8.25 -2.91
C THR A 156 29.24 8.13 -2.17
N TYR A 157 28.15 8.47 -2.86
CA TYR A 157 26.82 8.56 -2.28
C TYR A 157 25.82 7.72 -3.05
N LEU A 158 25.12 6.86 -2.31
CA LEU A 158 24.01 6.07 -2.82
C LEU A 158 22.71 6.56 -2.17
N LEU A 159 21.68 6.77 -2.98
CA LEU A 159 20.33 7.01 -2.52
C LEU A 159 19.51 5.73 -2.64
N ILE A 160 18.63 5.51 -1.68
CA ILE A 160 17.65 4.42 -1.68
C ILE A 160 16.28 5.07 -1.55
N TYR A 161 15.38 4.67 -2.44
CA TYR A 161 13.98 5.05 -2.40
C TYR A 161 13.17 3.99 -1.65
N PRO A 162 12.77 4.23 -0.39
CA PRO A 162 12.15 3.22 0.45
C PRO A 162 10.70 3.01 0.07
N LYS A 163 10.30 1.74 -0.02
CA LYS A 163 8.95 1.34 -0.43
C LYS A 163 8.38 0.25 0.45
N ASP A 164 7.05 0.24 0.57
CA ASP A 164 6.33 -0.90 1.15
C ASP A 164 6.16 -2.05 0.13
N ALA A 165 5.58 -3.16 0.57
CA ALA A 165 5.38 -4.35 -0.27
C ALA A 165 4.46 -4.13 -1.49
N PHE A 166 3.70 -3.03 -1.50
CA PHE A 166 2.79 -2.67 -2.60
C PHE A 166 3.38 -1.57 -3.49
N GLY A 167 4.61 -1.13 -3.21
CA GLY A 167 5.33 -0.13 -3.99
C GLY A 167 4.96 1.32 -3.64
N ASN A 168 4.25 1.55 -2.53
CA ASN A 168 4.04 2.90 -2.02
C ASN A 168 5.30 3.44 -1.38
N ASN A 169 5.49 4.76 -1.46
CA ASN A 169 6.66 5.41 -0.90
C ASN A 169 6.54 5.55 0.61
N ILE A 170 7.63 5.29 1.32
CA ILE A 170 7.73 5.44 2.77
C ILE A 170 8.49 6.72 3.07
N SER A 171 8.01 7.50 4.05
CA SER A 171 8.66 8.72 4.49
C SER A 171 9.43 8.51 5.80
N SER A 172 10.35 9.42 6.12
CA SER A 172 11.16 9.36 7.35
C SER A 172 10.34 9.40 8.64
N VAL A 173 9.09 9.89 8.58
CA VAL A 173 8.16 9.93 9.73
C VAL A 173 7.69 8.52 10.12
N ASP A 174 7.76 7.57 9.19
CA ASP A 174 7.17 6.25 9.33
C ASP A 174 8.12 5.21 9.95
N MET A 175 9.42 5.53 10.14
CA MET A 175 10.42 4.56 10.60
C MET A 175 11.53 5.10 11.53
N PRO A 176 11.96 4.32 12.53
CA PRO A 176 13.14 4.63 13.32
C PRO A 176 14.44 4.47 12.51
N MET A 177 15.46 5.27 12.84
CA MET A 177 16.82 5.19 12.29
C MET A 177 17.59 4.00 12.90
N SER A 178 17.82 2.91 12.16
CA SER A 178 19.16 2.29 11.97
C SER A 178 19.10 1.01 11.11
N ASP A 179 20.23 0.67 10.51
CA ASP A 179 20.71 -0.65 10.06
C ASP A 179 19.86 -1.48 9.09
N HIS A 180 18.89 -0.90 8.39
CA HIS A 180 18.16 -1.68 7.40
C HIS A 180 19.00 -2.07 6.21
N PHE A 181 19.93 -1.21 5.77
CA PHE A 181 20.64 -1.41 4.50
C PHE A 181 22.12 -1.74 4.69
N THR A 182 22.59 -2.73 3.94
CA THR A 182 24.00 -3.12 3.88
C THR A 182 24.48 -3.17 2.43
N LEU A 183 25.78 -2.95 2.24
CA LEU A 183 26.42 -2.94 0.94
C LEU A 183 27.44 -4.07 0.87
N SER A 184 27.53 -4.73 -0.28
CA SER A 184 28.69 -5.55 -0.66
C SER A 184 29.04 -5.29 -2.11
N ALA A 185 30.17 -5.80 -2.57
CA ALA A 185 30.53 -5.69 -3.97
C ALA A 185 31.23 -6.92 -4.50
N SER A 186 31.13 -7.09 -5.81
CA SER A 186 31.78 -8.17 -6.54
C SER A 186 32.37 -7.67 -7.85
N TYR A 187 33.41 -8.35 -8.31
CA TYR A 187 33.86 -8.21 -9.69
C TYR A 187 32.82 -8.80 -10.67
N PRO A 188 32.90 -8.48 -11.98
CA PRO A 188 31.98 -9.04 -12.99
C PRO A 188 32.00 -10.57 -13.08
N ASN A 189 33.07 -11.22 -12.61
CA ASN A 189 33.17 -12.68 -12.53
C ASN A 189 32.49 -13.28 -11.27
N GLY A 190 31.86 -12.46 -10.43
CA GLY A 190 31.15 -12.87 -9.21
C GLY A 190 32.03 -13.02 -7.97
N SER A 191 33.36 -12.87 -8.07
CA SER A 191 34.23 -12.89 -6.89
C SER A 191 34.01 -11.66 -6.00
N THR A 192 33.99 -11.88 -4.68
CA THR A 192 33.81 -10.83 -3.69
C THR A 192 34.93 -9.81 -3.77
N ALA A 193 34.57 -8.54 -3.66
CA ALA A 193 35.49 -7.42 -3.66
C ALA A 193 35.30 -6.62 -2.37
N GLU A 194 36.31 -6.59 -1.50
CA GLU A 194 36.33 -5.73 -0.30
C GLU A 194 36.75 -4.32 -0.70
N ILE A 195 35.81 -3.55 -1.22
CA ILE A 195 36.14 -2.35 -2.01
C ILE A 195 35.71 -1.04 -1.39
N PHE A 196 35.05 -0.99 -0.24
CA PHE A 196 34.65 0.28 0.36
C PHE A 196 34.61 0.29 1.88
N ASN A 197 34.91 1.47 2.42
CA ASN A 197 34.70 1.80 3.82
C ASN A 197 33.34 2.48 3.98
N PHE A 198 32.45 1.88 4.75
CA PHE A 198 31.20 2.52 5.15
C PHE A 198 31.50 3.73 6.04
N VAL A 199 30.90 4.88 5.73
CA VAL A 199 31.08 6.12 6.50
C VAL A 199 29.86 6.41 7.35
N SER A 200 28.69 6.55 6.71
CA SER A 200 27.45 6.89 7.40
C SER A 200 26.22 6.50 6.59
N SER A 201 25.06 6.43 7.25
CA SER A 201 23.77 6.36 6.59
C SER A 201 22.68 7.11 7.37
N SER A 202 21.79 7.78 6.66
CA SER A 202 20.72 8.56 7.27
C SER A 202 19.59 8.85 6.30
N TRP A 203 18.43 9.27 6.81
CA TRP A 203 17.41 9.88 5.97
C TRP A 203 17.85 11.29 5.55
N ASN A 204 17.48 11.70 4.34
CA ASN A 204 17.54 13.10 3.93
C ASN A 204 16.16 13.76 4.06
N ASP A 205 16.14 15.09 3.96
CA ASP A 205 14.92 15.91 4.09
C ASP A 205 13.87 15.62 3.01
N LEU A 206 14.28 14.96 1.91
CA LEU A 206 13.42 14.60 0.79
C LEU A 206 12.78 13.20 0.94
N GLY A 207 13.07 12.49 2.04
CA GLY A 207 12.52 11.16 2.30
C GLY A 207 13.25 10.02 1.58
N TYR A 208 14.48 10.24 1.12
CA TYR A 208 15.36 9.16 0.68
C TYR A 208 16.24 8.70 1.82
N PHE A 209 16.63 7.43 1.79
CA PHE A 209 17.69 6.92 2.63
C PHE A 209 19.02 7.06 1.90
N PHE A 210 19.99 7.69 2.55
CA PHE A 210 21.28 8.04 1.99
C PHE A 210 22.36 7.17 2.64
N ILE A 211 23.27 6.63 1.83
CA ILE A 211 24.44 5.89 2.27
C ILE A 211 25.69 6.55 1.71
N GLU A 212 26.63 6.85 2.60
CA GLU A 212 27.94 7.40 2.29
C GLU A 212 29.02 6.34 2.50
N PHE A 213 29.87 6.15 1.50
CA PHE A 213 31.01 5.23 1.59
C PHE A 213 32.19 5.75 0.76
N ILE A 214 33.38 5.20 1.00
CA ILE A 214 34.60 5.55 0.26
C ILE A 214 35.12 4.30 -0.45
N PRO A 215 35.07 4.21 -1.79
CA PRO A 215 35.70 3.12 -2.52
C PRO A 215 37.23 3.18 -2.38
N THR A 216 37.88 2.04 -2.19
CA THR A 216 39.32 1.93 -1.92
C THR A 216 40.10 1.32 -3.08
N ILE A 217 39.45 0.56 -3.97
CA ILE A 217 40.08 -0.15 -5.08
C ILE A 217 39.44 0.26 -6.41
N ALA A 218 40.28 0.64 -7.37
CA ALA A 218 39.85 0.95 -8.74
C ALA A 218 39.47 -0.32 -9.52
N GLY A 219 38.45 -0.22 -10.37
CA GLY A 219 38.01 -1.31 -11.24
C GLY A 219 36.55 -1.21 -11.64
N LYS A 220 36.13 -2.11 -12.53
CA LYS A 220 34.72 -2.35 -12.85
C LYS A 220 34.15 -3.36 -11.85
N LEU A 221 33.07 -2.99 -11.18
CA LEU A 221 32.51 -3.67 -10.03
C LEU A 221 30.99 -3.71 -10.17
N MET A 222 30.37 -4.54 -9.34
CA MET A 222 28.93 -4.63 -9.15
C MET A 222 28.66 -4.36 -7.67
N LEU A 223 27.93 -3.28 -7.36
CA LEU A 223 27.52 -2.93 -6.00
C LEU A 223 26.21 -3.64 -5.67
N HIS A 224 26.26 -4.52 -4.68
CA HIS A 224 25.08 -5.19 -4.14
C HIS A 224 24.54 -4.40 -2.96
N VAL A 225 23.23 -4.17 -2.98
CA VAL A 225 22.52 -3.45 -1.92
C VAL A 225 21.49 -4.40 -1.34
N TYR A 226 21.55 -4.58 -0.03
CA TYR A 226 20.65 -5.45 0.71
C TYR A 226 19.88 -4.65 1.72
N GLY A 227 18.66 -5.07 2.02
CA GLY A 227 17.94 -4.66 3.20
C GLY A 227 17.34 -5.84 3.93
N ASP A 228 17.55 -5.93 5.24
CA ASP A 228 17.18 -7.10 6.06
C ASP A 228 17.56 -8.46 5.40
N ASN A 229 18.80 -8.55 4.88
CA ASN A 229 19.36 -9.68 4.11
C ASN A 229 18.66 -10.03 2.77
N GLN A 230 17.79 -9.16 2.26
CA GLN A 230 17.15 -9.30 0.96
C GLN A 230 17.75 -8.34 -0.04
N THR A 231 18.02 -8.79 -1.26
CA THR A 231 18.47 -7.92 -2.34
C THR A 231 17.38 -6.91 -2.69
N LEU A 232 17.77 -5.64 -2.81
CA LEU A 232 16.87 -4.58 -3.28
C LEU A 232 16.51 -4.75 -4.75
N ASN A 233 15.39 -4.17 -5.16
CA ASN A 233 15.01 -4.16 -6.58
C ASN A 233 16.02 -3.35 -7.39
N GLY A 234 16.49 -3.88 -8.52
CA GLY A 234 17.50 -3.24 -9.36
C GLY A 234 18.95 -3.41 -8.90
N SER A 235 19.19 -4.07 -7.75
CA SER A 235 20.54 -4.50 -7.34
C SER A 235 20.91 -5.85 -8.00
N PRO A 236 22.18 -6.08 -8.38
CA PRO A 236 23.32 -5.18 -8.20
C PRO A 236 23.37 -4.03 -9.22
N LEU A 237 23.96 -2.92 -8.79
CA LEU A 237 24.22 -1.74 -9.60
C LEU A 237 25.62 -1.82 -10.25
N PRO A 238 25.77 -1.47 -11.54
CA PRO A 238 27.09 -1.26 -12.12
C PRO A 238 27.84 -0.14 -11.37
N PHE A 239 29.12 -0.37 -11.09
CA PHE A 239 29.95 0.57 -10.36
C PHE A 239 31.37 0.58 -10.91
N THR A 240 31.83 1.72 -11.41
CA THR A 240 33.19 1.89 -11.94
C THR A 240 33.98 2.80 -11.02
N VAL A 241 35.01 2.25 -10.37
CA VAL A 241 35.93 3.04 -9.56
C VAL A 241 37.16 3.39 -10.40
N ILE A 242 37.38 4.67 -10.65
CA ILE A 242 38.59 5.16 -11.30
C ILE A 242 39.69 5.40 -10.27
N SER A 243 40.94 5.15 -10.65
CA SER A 243 42.08 5.36 -9.78
C SER A 243 42.17 6.84 -9.36
N GLY A 244 42.25 7.08 -8.06
CA GLY A 244 42.52 8.40 -7.50
C GLY A 244 44.01 8.76 -7.59
N TRP A 245 44.31 10.02 -7.31
CA TRP A 245 45.69 10.48 -7.21
C TRP A 245 46.29 10.03 -5.88
N PHE A 246 47.36 9.25 -5.93
CA PHE A 246 48.15 8.90 -4.75
C PHE A 246 49.05 10.10 -4.40
N LEU A 247 48.73 10.84 -3.34
CA LEU A 247 49.72 11.70 -2.69
C LEU A 247 50.58 10.81 -1.80
N ALA A 248 51.74 10.39 -2.31
CA ALA A 248 52.79 9.84 -1.47
C ALA A 248 53.24 10.95 -0.51
N VAL A 249 52.96 10.78 0.79
CA VAL A 249 53.54 11.60 1.87
C VAL A 249 54.77 10.88 2.39
#